data_AF-A0AB33ELF7-F1
#
_entry.id   AF-A0AB33ELF7-F1
#
_cell.length_a   1.000
_cell.length_b   1.000
_cell.length_c   1.000
_cell.angle_alpha   90.00
_cell.angle_beta   90.00
_cell.angle_gamma   90.00
#
_symmetry.space_group_name_H-M   'P 1'
#
loop_
_entity.id
_entity.type
_entity.pdbx_description
1 polymer ?
#
loop_
_entity_poly.entity_id
_entity_poly.type
_entity_poly.pdbx_seq_one_letter_code
_entity_poly.pdbx_strand_id
1 'polypeptide(L)'
;MHSGRTPERFTKRSLVAVSHAIERAALAEAEDGPLVVLALFQRLPYFDREREVYRRIAGRAATTVVGMVGGPPPDLPDRTYGVALDEAEDLAREWSVVALTPRFGATLVAYDRGEVGPAPTLESGRLFDGRWGFRRDEALHEVIRLRERLAERLPAAARSALDEAVARVREIPAGPGESRAEAALRLLARRGDRGVRAVEPTDGMLDEPGLRRWTGADGVTASGTLPVALVGLRVDEPAGAPERFGRRSVAREGQAVLAAVTGVLRPVDRAVRVADNEFQLVLPALGEPEALAVVARLHEAIGELARSYPFLAYTVHAAVAVTTRRPLPTADLRAAVEWAVRQGVPVAGLEPEPAPAVR
;
A
#
# COMPACT_ATOMS: atom_id res chain seq x y z
N MET A 1 -26.50 17.24 -9.00
CA MET A 1 -26.92 16.42 -7.84
C MET A 1 -25.86 15.36 -7.64
N HIS A 2 -25.09 15.43 -6.55
CA HIS A 2 -24.07 14.43 -6.24
C HIS A 2 -24.77 13.08 -6.06
N SER A 3 -24.50 12.11 -6.93
CA SER A 3 -24.78 10.70 -6.66
C SER A 3 -23.83 10.25 -5.54
N GLY A 4 -24.12 10.70 -4.32
CA GLY A 4 -23.34 10.47 -3.12
C GLY A 4 -23.51 9.04 -2.61
N ARG A 5 -22.91 8.08 -3.31
CA ARG A 5 -22.61 6.79 -2.68
C ARG A 5 -21.52 7.02 -1.64
N THR A 6 -21.77 6.59 -0.42
CA THR A 6 -20.78 6.57 0.65
C THR A 6 -19.57 5.74 0.19
N PRO A 7 -18.34 6.24 0.32
CA PRO A 7 -17.13 5.47 0.03
C PRO A 7 -17.15 4.13 0.78
N GLU A 8 -16.87 3.05 0.05
CA GLU A 8 -16.72 1.70 0.61
C GLU A 8 -15.23 1.44 0.87
N ARG A 9 -14.91 0.63 1.90
CA ARG A 9 -13.53 0.27 2.22
C ARG A 9 -13.10 -0.95 1.40
N PHE A 10 -11.94 -0.84 0.74
CA PHE A 10 -11.38 -1.89 -0.09
C PHE A 10 -9.92 -2.18 0.27
N THR A 11 -9.49 -3.41 -0.02
CA THR A 11 -8.06 -3.75 -0.07
C THR A 11 -7.50 -3.40 -1.44
N LYS A 12 -6.19 -3.14 -1.54
CA LYS A 12 -5.52 -2.98 -2.84
C LYS A 12 -5.81 -4.14 -3.77
N ARG A 13 -5.78 -5.38 -3.27
CA ARG A 13 -6.06 -6.59 -4.05
C ARG A 13 -7.42 -6.52 -4.74
N SER A 14 -8.48 -6.16 -4.01
CA SER A 14 -9.83 -6.06 -4.58
C SER A 14 -9.89 -4.93 -5.63
N LEU A 15 -9.23 -3.79 -5.38
CA LEU A 15 -9.18 -2.69 -6.36
C LEU A 15 -8.37 -3.02 -7.62
N VAL A 16 -7.29 -3.80 -7.51
CA VAL A 16 -6.55 -4.31 -8.69
C VAL A 16 -7.49 -5.14 -9.56
N ALA A 17 -8.30 -6.01 -8.98
CA ALA A 17 -9.26 -6.81 -9.74
C ALA A 17 -10.31 -5.94 -10.45
N VAL A 18 -10.79 -4.87 -9.82
CA VAL A 18 -11.71 -3.90 -10.45
C VAL A 18 -11.00 -3.13 -11.57
N SER A 19 -9.79 -2.61 -11.33
CA SER A 19 -8.97 -1.91 -12.34
C SER A 19 -8.77 -2.78 -13.58
N HIS A 20 -8.34 -4.03 -13.39
CA HIS A 20 -8.17 -4.99 -14.47
C HIS A 20 -9.48 -5.31 -15.20
N ALA A 21 -10.62 -5.32 -14.50
CA ALA A 21 -11.93 -5.49 -15.14
C ALA A 21 -12.29 -4.29 -16.03
N ILE A 22 -12.00 -3.06 -15.59
CA ILE A 22 -12.21 -1.84 -16.37
C ILE A 22 -11.30 -1.82 -17.60
N GLU A 23 -10.02 -2.13 -17.42
CA GLU A 23 -9.03 -2.17 -18.50
C GLU A 23 -9.36 -3.26 -19.54
N ARG A 24 -9.80 -4.44 -19.09
CA ARG A 24 -10.30 -5.49 -19.99
C ARG A 24 -11.55 -5.07 -20.74
N ALA A 25 -12.46 -4.35 -20.10
CA ALA A 25 -13.65 -3.82 -20.76
C ALA A 25 -13.28 -2.76 -21.82
N ALA A 26 -12.32 -1.88 -21.52
CA ALA A 26 -11.79 -0.90 -22.47
C ALA A 26 -11.09 -1.56 -23.68
N LEU A 27 -10.53 -2.75 -23.50
CA LEU A 27 -9.91 -3.56 -24.55
C LEU A 27 -10.86 -4.54 -25.23
N ALA A 28 -12.14 -4.59 -24.85
CA ALA A 28 -13.12 -5.38 -25.58
C ALA A 28 -13.36 -4.74 -26.97
N GLU A 29 -13.68 -5.55 -27.98
CA GLU A 29 -14.08 -5.02 -29.27
C GLU A 29 -15.51 -4.46 -29.16
N ALA A 30 -15.68 -3.19 -29.53
CA ALA A 30 -16.96 -2.50 -29.50
C ALA A 30 -17.01 -1.43 -30.60
N GLU A 31 -18.17 -1.30 -31.24
CA GLU A 31 -18.47 -0.20 -32.18
C GLU A 31 -19.32 0.85 -31.46
N ASP A 32 -18.73 1.53 -30.48
CA ASP A 32 -19.46 2.44 -29.59
C ASP A 32 -18.95 3.89 -29.60
N GLY A 33 -17.95 4.20 -30.43
CA GLY A 33 -17.44 5.55 -30.65
C GLY A 33 -16.07 5.80 -30.01
N PRO A 34 -15.62 7.06 -29.88
CA PRO A 34 -14.29 7.35 -29.37
C PRO A 34 -14.21 6.94 -27.89
N LEU A 35 -13.30 6.01 -27.59
CA LEU A 35 -12.93 5.65 -26.24
C LEU A 35 -11.95 6.68 -25.66
N VAL A 36 -12.25 7.17 -24.46
CA VAL A 36 -11.29 7.91 -23.64
C VAL A 36 -10.99 7.14 -22.38
N VAL A 37 -9.71 7.11 -21.98
CA VAL A 37 -9.26 6.48 -20.74
C VAL A 37 -8.44 7.47 -19.92
N LEU A 38 -8.74 7.59 -18.64
CA LEU A 38 -7.92 8.33 -17.68
C LEU A 38 -7.50 7.40 -16.56
N ALA A 39 -6.22 7.36 -16.24
CA ALA A 39 -5.69 6.56 -15.14
C ALA A 39 -4.69 7.35 -14.31
N LEU A 40 -4.84 7.30 -13.00
CA LEU A 40 -3.94 7.92 -12.03
C LEU A 40 -3.16 6.86 -11.27
N PHE A 41 -1.84 6.97 -11.31
CA PHE A 41 -0.90 6.08 -10.64
C PHE A 41 -0.17 6.80 -9.52
N GLN A 42 -0.22 6.21 -8.34
CA GLN A 42 0.43 6.79 -7.17
C GLN A 42 1.97 6.73 -7.24
N ARG A 43 2.55 5.82 -8.03
CA ARG A 43 4.01 5.65 -8.19
C ARG A 43 4.34 4.95 -9.53
N LEU A 44 5.51 5.25 -10.09
CA LEU A 44 6.01 4.65 -11.34
C LEU A 44 6.05 3.11 -11.36
N PRO A 45 6.50 2.39 -10.31
CA PRO A 45 6.52 0.92 -10.34
C PRO A 45 5.13 0.28 -10.49
N TYR A 46 4.06 0.98 -10.14
CA TYR A 46 2.69 0.49 -10.39
C TYR A 46 2.31 0.64 -11.87
N PHE A 47 2.73 1.71 -12.53
CA PHE A 47 2.50 1.88 -13.96
C PHE A 47 3.36 0.93 -14.80
N ASP A 48 4.63 0.72 -14.44
CA ASP A 48 5.52 -0.15 -15.22
C ASP A 48 4.98 -1.58 -15.39
N ARG A 49 4.25 -2.08 -14.39
CA ARG A 49 3.56 -3.37 -14.46
C ARG A 49 2.43 -3.41 -15.48
N GLU A 50 1.74 -2.29 -15.64
CA GLU A 50 0.56 -2.15 -16.49
C GLU A 50 0.89 -1.50 -17.84
N ARG A 51 2.17 -1.14 -18.08
CA ARG A 51 2.64 -0.41 -19.27
C ARG A 51 2.18 -1.07 -20.57
N GLU A 52 2.22 -2.39 -20.66
CA GLU A 52 1.73 -3.14 -21.83
C GLU A 52 0.22 -2.97 -22.05
N VAL A 53 -0.55 -3.04 -20.97
CA VAL A 53 -2.01 -2.86 -21.01
C VAL A 53 -2.34 -1.46 -21.49
N TYR A 54 -1.67 -0.43 -20.97
CA TYR A 54 -1.90 0.97 -21.36
C TYR A 54 -1.43 1.25 -22.79
N ARG A 55 -0.38 0.59 -23.29
CA ARG A 55 -0.01 0.66 -24.71
C ARG A 55 -1.12 0.10 -25.62
N ARG A 56 -1.71 -1.03 -25.24
CA ARG A 56 -2.83 -1.63 -25.98
C ARG A 56 -4.08 -0.75 -25.93
N ILE A 57 -4.37 -0.14 -24.78
CA ILE A 57 -5.48 0.80 -24.62
C ILE A 57 -5.25 2.01 -25.52
N ALA A 58 -4.06 2.62 -25.49
CA ALA A 58 -3.73 3.78 -26.31
C ALA A 58 -3.83 3.50 -27.83
N GLY A 59 -3.55 2.27 -28.26
CA GLY A 59 -3.75 1.83 -29.65
C GLY A 59 -5.22 1.77 -30.10
N ARG A 60 -6.18 1.77 -29.16
CA ARG A 60 -7.63 1.73 -29.44
C ARG A 60 -8.35 3.03 -29.08
N ALA A 61 -7.91 3.68 -28.00
CA ALA A 61 -8.51 4.89 -27.50
C ALA A 61 -8.26 6.08 -28.43
N ALA A 62 -9.24 6.98 -28.50
CA ALA A 62 -9.05 8.30 -29.09
C ALA A 62 -8.06 9.12 -28.27
N THR A 63 -8.10 8.98 -26.93
CA THR A 63 -7.18 9.64 -26.00
C THR A 63 -6.98 8.78 -24.75
N THR A 64 -5.73 8.67 -24.29
CA THR A 64 -5.40 8.11 -22.97
C THR A 64 -4.67 9.15 -22.15
N VAL A 65 -5.08 9.38 -20.91
CA VAL A 65 -4.40 10.27 -19.96
C VAL A 65 -3.86 9.45 -18.81
N VAL A 66 -2.57 9.59 -18.52
CA VAL A 66 -1.89 8.91 -17.41
C VAL A 66 -1.34 9.96 -16.45
N GLY A 67 -1.97 10.11 -15.29
CA GLY A 67 -1.45 10.93 -14.20
C GLY A 67 -0.50 10.12 -13.32
N MET A 68 0.65 10.67 -12.94
CA MET A 68 1.63 9.97 -12.12
C MET A 68 2.36 10.88 -11.15
N VAL A 69 2.44 10.44 -9.89
CA VAL A 69 3.28 11.08 -8.87
C VAL A 69 4.76 10.88 -9.20
N GLY A 70 5.52 11.97 -9.19
CA GLY A 70 6.93 11.96 -9.61
C GLY A 70 7.12 12.04 -11.13
N GLY A 71 6.04 12.23 -11.89
CA GLY A 71 6.07 12.46 -13.32
C GLY A 71 5.91 11.17 -14.16
N PRO A 72 5.31 11.27 -15.36
CA PRO A 72 5.18 10.15 -16.28
C PRO A 72 6.55 9.73 -16.86
N PRO A 73 6.72 8.46 -17.28
CA PRO A 73 7.94 8.05 -17.97
C PRO A 73 8.07 8.73 -19.34
N PRO A 74 9.29 8.91 -19.88
CA PRO A 74 9.51 9.65 -21.12
C PRO A 74 9.00 8.91 -22.37
N ASP A 75 8.83 7.60 -22.30
CA ASP A 75 8.50 6.70 -23.40
C ASP A 75 7.03 6.26 -23.38
N LEU A 76 6.12 7.21 -23.11
CA LEU A 76 4.69 6.93 -23.17
C LEU A 76 4.24 6.57 -24.61
N PRO A 77 3.28 5.64 -24.78
CA PRO A 77 2.74 5.30 -26.09
C PRO A 77 2.11 6.49 -26.80
N ASP A 78 2.09 6.45 -28.14
CA ASP A 78 1.34 7.42 -28.94
C ASP A 78 -0.11 7.55 -28.45
N ARG A 79 -0.65 8.79 -28.47
CA ARG A 79 -1.99 9.14 -27.93
C ARG A 79 -2.16 8.93 -26.43
N THR A 80 -1.06 8.70 -25.71
CA THR A 80 -1.01 8.77 -24.24
C THR A 80 -0.41 10.09 -23.80
N TYR A 81 -1.14 10.80 -22.96
CA TYR A 81 -0.71 12.08 -22.40
C TYR A 81 -0.37 11.89 -20.92
N GLY A 82 0.91 12.01 -20.61
CA GLY A 82 1.40 11.95 -19.24
C GLY A 82 1.15 13.27 -18.51
N VAL A 83 0.67 13.19 -17.26
CA VAL A 83 0.50 14.35 -16.37
C VAL A 83 1.27 14.10 -15.09
N ALA A 84 2.20 14.99 -14.76
CA ALA A 84 2.90 14.95 -13.49
C ALA A 84 1.95 15.39 -12.36
N LEU A 85 1.95 14.61 -11.28
CA LEU A 85 1.26 14.91 -10.04
C LEU A 85 2.28 15.23 -8.95
N ASP A 86 2.00 16.27 -8.16
CA ASP A 86 2.81 16.68 -7.01
C ASP A 86 2.54 15.75 -5.82
N GLU A 87 3.55 15.37 -5.02
CA GLU A 87 3.34 14.47 -3.88
C GLU A 87 2.40 15.04 -2.80
N ALA A 88 2.29 16.36 -2.70
CA ALA A 88 1.47 17.05 -1.71
C ALA A 88 0.01 17.24 -2.13
N GLU A 89 -0.34 17.06 -3.41
CA GLU A 89 -1.71 17.26 -3.88
C GLU A 89 -2.62 16.05 -3.63
N ASP A 90 -3.92 16.28 -3.46
CA ASP A 90 -4.89 15.21 -3.15
C ASP A 90 -4.88 14.06 -4.18
N LEU A 91 -4.63 14.38 -5.46
CA LEU A 91 -4.58 13.39 -6.54
C LEU A 91 -3.42 12.41 -6.39
N ALA A 92 -2.37 12.73 -5.64
CA ALA A 92 -1.26 11.82 -5.41
C ALA A 92 -1.65 10.58 -4.60
N ARG A 93 -2.68 10.72 -3.75
CA ARG A 93 -3.25 9.61 -2.97
C ARG A 93 -4.41 8.94 -3.68
N GLU A 94 -4.89 9.52 -4.78
CA GLU A 94 -5.99 9.00 -5.57
C GLU A 94 -5.48 7.95 -6.58
N TRP A 95 -6.11 6.79 -6.57
CA TRP A 95 -6.07 5.82 -7.65
C TRP A 95 -7.39 5.90 -8.39
N SER A 96 -7.32 6.39 -9.63
CA SER A 96 -8.48 6.46 -10.52
C SER A 96 -8.23 5.70 -11.81
N VAL A 97 -9.23 4.99 -12.30
CA VAL A 97 -9.27 4.41 -13.65
C VAL A 97 -10.66 4.64 -14.20
N VAL A 98 -10.75 5.40 -15.28
CA VAL A 98 -12.01 5.78 -15.91
C VAL A 98 -11.92 5.42 -17.38
N ALA A 99 -12.89 4.67 -17.87
CA ALA A 99 -13.06 4.37 -19.29
C ALA A 99 -14.44 4.85 -19.72
N LEU A 100 -14.52 5.60 -20.82
CA LEU A 100 -15.76 6.18 -21.29
C LEU A 100 -15.85 6.12 -22.81
N THR A 101 -16.97 5.62 -23.30
CA THR A 101 -17.44 5.71 -24.67
C THR A 101 -18.88 6.20 -24.66
N PRO A 102 -19.43 6.60 -25.83
CA PRO A 102 -20.86 6.89 -25.94
C PRO A 102 -21.80 5.79 -25.46
N ARG A 103 -21.41 4.50 -25.39
CA ARG A 103 -22.30 3.38 -24.97
C ARG A 103 -21.78 2.54 -23.80
N PHE A 104 -20.59 2.83 -23.30
CA PHE A 104 -19.96 2.16 -22.17
C PHE A 104 -19.32 3.18 -21.23
N GLY A 105 -19.38 2.92 -19.93
CA GLY A 105 -18.64 3.70 -18.96
C GLY A 105 -18.30 2.86 -17.75
N ALA A 106 -17.08 3.02 -17.27
CA ALA A 106 -16.65 2.41 -16.03
C ALA A 106 -15.71 3.34 -15.28
N THR A 107 -15.78 3.25 -13.96
CA THR A 107 -15.03 4.11 -13.06
C THR A 107 -14.56 3.30 -11.87
N LEU A 108 -13.33 3.58 -11.46
CA LEU A 108 -12.75 3.29 -10.16
C LEU A 108 -12.17 4.61 -9.68
N VAL A 109 -12.51 5.01 -8.46
CA VAL A 109 -11.89 6.13 -7.74
C VAL A 109 -11.68 5.67 -6.31
N ALA A 110 -10.44 5.66 -5.85
CA ALA A 110 -10.08 5.21 -4.52
C ALA A 110 -8.95 6.05 -3.92
N TYR A 111 -9.04 6.36 -2.64
CA TYR A 111 -8.04 7.12 -1.90
C TYR A 111 -7.33 6.20 -0.92
N ASP A 112 -6.00 6.21 -0.96
CA ASP A 112 -5.19 5.47 0.01
C ASP A 112 -5.30 6.10 1.40
N ARG A 113 -5.63 5.28 2.39
CA ARG A 113 -5.73 5.72 3.79
C ARG A 113 -4.37 5.76 4.50
N GLY A 114 -3.33 5.15 3.91
CA GLY A 114 -2.09 4.89 4.61
C GLY A 114 -2.24 3.86 5.73
N GLU A 115 -3.32 3.06 5.69
CA GLU A 115 -3.63 2.00 6.66
C GLU A 115 -3.45 0.62 6.01
N VAL A 116 -3.29 -0.42 6.84
CA VAL A 116 -3.13 -1.81 6.40
C VAL A 116 -4.05 -2.73 7.18
N GLY A 117 -4.73 -3.64 6.47
CA GLY A 117 -5.44 -4.77 7.05
C GLY A 117 -4.66 -6.09 6.92
N PRO A 118 -5.07 -7.16 7.61
CA PRO A 118 -4.43 -8.47 7.52
C PRO A 118 -4.43 -9.00 6.09
N ALA A 119 -3.26 -9.32 5.54
CA ALA A 119 -3.10 -9.82 4.18
C ALA A 119 -1.78 -10.60 4.00
N PRO A 120 -1.64 -11.38 2.90
CA PRO A 120 -0.43 -12.16 2.64
C PRO A 120 0.83 -11.31 2.39
N THR A 121 0.65 -10.06 1.96
CA THR A 121 1.73 -9.08 1.78
C THR A 121 1.28 -7.70 2.25
N LEU A 122 2.24 -6.87 2.63
CA LEU A 122 2.04 -5.48 3.01
C LEU A 122 1.28 -4.71 1.92
N GLU A 123 1.65 -4.90 0.66
CA GLU A 123 1.01 -4.21 -0.46
C GLU A 123 -0.46 -4.60 -0.62
N SER A 124 -0.75 -5.90 -0.56
CA SER A 124 -2.11 -6.41 -0.78
C SER A 124 -3.06 -6.00 0.35
N GLY A 125 -2.52 -5.75 1.55
CA GLY A 125 -3.27 -5.33 2.73
C GLY A 125 -3.55 -3.84 2.81
N ARG A 126 -2.98 -3.00 1.95
CA ARG A 126 -3.25 -1.55 1.94
C ARG A 126 -4.75 -1.28 1.81
N LEU A 127 -5.26 -0.37 2.63
CA LEU A 127 -6.67 -0.03 2.71
C LEU A 127 -6.97 1.28 1.99
N PHE A 128 -8.06 1.28 1.25
CA PHE A 128 -8.53 2.39 0.45
C PHE A 128 -9.98 2.68 0.76
N ASP A 129 -10.36 3.95 0.72
CA ASP A 129 -11.77 4.35 0.63
C ASP A 129 -12.08 4.70 -0.81
N GLY A 130 -13.09 4.08 -1.40
CA GLY A 130 -13.36 4.31 -2.81
C GLY A 130 -14.74 3.92 -3.25
N ARG A 131 -14.93 4.07 -4.56
CA ARG A 131 -16.11 3.62 -5.28
C ARG A 131 -15.70 3.14 -6.66
N TRP A 132 -16.48 2.20 -7.16
CA TRP A 132 -16.37 1.75 -8.54
C TRP A 132 -17.75 1.44 -9.11
N GLY A 133 -17.85 1.46 -10.43
CA GLY A 133 -19.10 1.24 -11.14
C GLY A 133 -18.87 1.06 -12.63
N PHE A 134 -19.87 0.50 -13.31
CA PHE A 134 -19.90 0.27 -14.76
C PHE A 134 -21.06 1.05 -15.40
N ARG A 135 -21.27 2.27 -14.92
CA ARG A 135 -22.32 3.17 -15.38
C ARG A 135 -21.72 4.36 -16.12
N ARG A 136 -22.31 4.71 -17.27
CA ARG A 136 -21.85 5.83 -18.11
C ARG A 136 -21.96 7.17 -17.42
N ASP A 137 -23.03 7.40 -16.68
CA ASP A 137 -23.21 8.67 -15.97
C ASP A 137 -22.12 8.84 -14.91
N GLU A 138 -21.79 7.80 -14.13
CA GLU A 138 -20.72 7.86 -13.15
C GLU A 138 -19.34 8.09 -13.80
N ALA A 139 -19.03 7.38 -14.89
CA ALA A 139 -17.79 7.59 -15.64
C ALA A 139 -17.71 9.01 -16.24
N LEU A 140 -18.80 9.52 -16.81
CA LEU A 140 -18.88 10.88 -17.36
C LEU A 140 -18.58 11.94 -16.29
N HIS A 141 -19.15 11.80 -15.09
CA HIS A 141 -18.85 12.71 -13.98
C HIS A 141 -17.36 12.69 -13.63
N GLU A 142 -16.72 11.53 -13.61
CA GLU A 142 -15.28 11.43 -13.33
C GLU A 142 -14.40 11.98 -14.44
N VAL A 143 -14.76 11.75 -15.72
CA VAL A 143 -14.04 12.36 -16.85
C VAL A 143 -14.09 13.88 -16.75
N ILE A 144 -15.26 14.47 -16.46
CA ILE A 144 -15.40 15.92 -16.29
C ILE A 144 -14.55 16.42 -15.12
N ARG A 145 -14.64 15.76 -13.94
CA ARG A 145 -13.87 16.13 -12.75
C ARG A 145 -12.36 16.10 -13.01
N LEU A 146 -11.85 15.01 -13.59
CA LEU A 146 -10.43 14.85 -13.85
C LEU A 146 -9.94 15.80 -14.95
N ARG A 147 -10.74 16.02 -16.00
CA ARG A 147 -10.44 17.02 -17.02
C ARG A 147 -10.27 18.41 -16.42
N GLU A 148 -11.18 18.83 -15.54
CA GLU A 148 -11.09 20.13 -14.86
C GLU A 148 -9.86 20.22 -13.96
N ARG A 149 -9.60 19.18 -13.17
CA ARG A 149 -8.44 19.13 -12.25
C ARG A 149 -7.09 19.13 -12.99
N LEU A 150 -7.03 18.55 -14.18
CA LEU A 150 -5.80 18.42 -14.97
C LEU A 150 -5.71 19.44 -16.12
N ALA A 151 -6.66 20.36 -16.24
CA ALA A 151 -6.84 21.20 -17.43
C ALA A 151 -5.57 21.94 -17.88
N GLU A 152 -4.89 22.62 -16.95
CA GLU A 152 -3.67 23.40 -17.22
C GLU A 152 -2.45 22.52 -17.57
N ARG A 153 -2.51 21.22 -17.25
CA ARG A 153 -1.42 20.27 -17.46
C ARG A 153 -1.63 19.43 -18.73
N LEU A 154 -2.82 19.50 -19.34
CA LEU A 154 -3.17 18.71 -20.51
C LEU A 154 -2.93 19.48 -21.82
N PRO A 155 -2.25 18.86 -22.81
CA PRO A 155 -2.14 19.42 -24.16
C PRO A 155 -3.51 19.69 -24.79
N ALA A 156 -3.57 20.68 -25.68
CA ALA A 156 -4.82 21.07 -26.34
C ALA A 156 -5.51 19.89 -27.05
N ALA A 157 -4.73 19.03 -27.73
CA ALA A 157 -5.26 17.84 -28.41
C ALA A 157 -5.96 16.86 -27.45
N ALA A 158 -5.39 16.64 -26.27
CA ALA A 158 -6.01 15.79 -25.24
C ALA A 158 -7.32 16.40 -24.73
N ARG A 159 -7.32 17.72 -24.45
CA ARG A 159 -8.52 18.45 -24.00
C ARG A 159 -9.64 18.38 -25.03
N SER A 160 -9.34 18.61 -26.31
CA SER A 160 -10.31 18.53 -27.40
C SER A 160 -10.90 17.12 -27.55
N ALA A 161 -10.09 16.06 -27.45
CA ALA A 161 -10.58 14.69 -27.52
C ALA A 161 -11.50 14.32 -26.34
N LEU A 162 -11.16 14.79 -25.12
CA LEU A 162 -12.03 14.63 -23.95
C LEU A 162 -13.35 15.39 -24.12
N ASP A 163 -13.32 16.61 -24.65
CA ASP A 163 -14.50 17.43 -24.91
C ASP A 163 -15.44 16.77 -25.94
N GLU A 164 -14.89 16.20 -27.01
CA GLU A 164 -15.67 15.47 -28.00
C GLU A 164 -16.35 14.23 -27.38
N ALA A 165 -15.62 13.44 -26.59
CA ALA A 165 -16.19 12.27 -25.92
C ALA A 165 -17.32 12.66 -24.94
N VAL A 166 -17.10 13.70 -24.13
CA VAL A 166 -18.11 14.25 -23.20
C VAL A 166 -19.37 14.71 -23.95
N ALA A 167 -19.20 15.42 -25.08
CA ALA A 167 -20.31 15.88 -25.89
C ALA A 167 -21.15 14.71 -26.43
N ARG A 168 -20.51 13.70 -27.04
CA ARG A 168 -21.20 12.52 -27.60
C ARG A 168 -21.94 11.70 -26.54
N VAL A 169 -21.37 11.54 -25.34
CA VAL A 169 -22.03 10.79 -24.26
C VAL A 169 -23.28 11.51 -23.78
N ARG A 170 -23.27 12.85 -23.69
CA ARG A 170 -24.42 13.65 -23.26
C ARG A 170 -25.62 13.53 -24.19
N GLU A 171 -25.40 13.19 -25.46
CA GLU A 171 -26.46 12.99 -26.46
C GLU A 171 -27.18 11.63 -26.30
N ILE A 172 -26.59 10.65 -25.60
CA ILE A 172 -27.13 9.30 -25.45
C ILE A 172 -27.48 9.01 -23.99
N PRO A 173 -28.77 9.05 -23.60
CA PRO A 173 -29.19 8.80 -22.22
C PRO A 173 -28.70 7.44 -21.68
N ALA A 174 -28.34 7.41 -20.40
CA ALA A 174 -28.09 6.17 -19.67
C ALA A 174 -29.37 5.32 -19.62
N GLY A 175 -29.26 4.04 -19.99
CA GLY A 175 -30.39 3.12 -19.98
C GLY A 175 -30.47 2.35 -18.65
N PRO A 176 -31.65 1.85 -18.24
CA PRO A 176 -31.80 1.07 -17.01
C PRO A 176 -31.03 -0.27 -17.06
N GLY A 177 -30.56 -0.71 -18.23
CA GLY A 177 -29.71 -1.88 -18.39
C GLY A 177 -28.37 -1.76 -17.68
N GLU A 178 -27.78 -0.56 -17.65
CA GLU A 178 -26.49 -0.30 -16.98
C GLU A 178 -26.60 -0.52 -15.48
N SER A 179 -27.65 0.01 -14.84
CA SER A 179 -27.89 -0.19 -13.41
C SER A 179 -28.13 -1.66 -13.05
N ARG A 180 -28.79 -2.43 -13.93
CA ARG A 180 -28.99 -3.88 -13.73
C ARG A 180 -27.68 -4.66 -13.88
N ALA A 181 -26.88 -4.34 -14.90
CA ALA A 181 -25.57 -4.95 -15.11
C ALA A 181 -24.63 -4.63 -13.94
N GLU A 182 -24.59 -3.38 -13.48
CA GLU A 182 -23.80 -2.98 -12.32
C GLU A 182 -24.21 -3.76 -11.06
N ALA A 183 -25.51 -3.91 -10.80
CA ALA A 183 -26.00 -4.68 -9.65
C ALA A 183 -25.53 -6.15 -9.70
N ALA A 184 -25.54 -6.77 -10.90
CA ALA A 184 -25.03 -8.12 -11.10
C ALA A 184 -23.51 -8.21 -10.87
N LEU A 185 -22.73 -7.28 -11.43
CA LEU A 185 -21.28 -7.22 -11.24
C LEU A 185 -20.90 -7.02 -9.77
N ARG A 186 -21.61 -6.16 -9.04
CA ARG A 186 -21.43 -5.96 -7.60
C ARG A 186 -21.72 -7.23 -6.80
N LEU A 187 -22.76 -7.99 -7.16
CA LEU A 187 -23.05 -9.27 -6.52
C LEU A 187 -21.91 -10.28 -6.74
N LEU A 188 -21.39 -10.36 -7.97
CA LEU A 188 -20.27 -11.24 -8.31
C LEU A 188 -18.99 -10.83 -7.58
N ALA A 189 -18.65 -9.54 -7.56
CA ALA A 189 -17.49 -9.01 -6.85
C ALA A 189 -17.55 -9.36 -5.34
N ARG A 190 -18.70 -9.11 -4.69
CA ARG A 190 -18.90 -9.46 -3.27
C ARG A 190 -18.78 -10.96 -2.99
N ARG A 191 -19.21 -11.83 -3.92
CA ARG A 191 -19.01 -13.28 -3.78
C ARG A 191 -17.55 -13.67 -3.97
N GLY A 192 -16.87 -13.04 -4.93
CA GLY A 192 -15.43 -13.23 -5.16
C GLY A 192 -14.59 -12.89 -3.93
N ASP A 193 -14.85 -11.74 -3.30
CA ASP A 193 -14.13 -11.32 -2.10
C ASP A 193 -14.34 -12.29 -0.92
N ARG A 194 -15.56 -12.81 -0.72
CA ARG A 194 -15.85 -13.81 0.35
C ARG A 194 -15.20 -15.17 0.11
N GLY A 195 -14.96 -15.54 -1.15
CA GLY A 195 -14.31 -16.80 -1.52
C GLY A 195 -12.81 -16.80 -1.24
N VAL A 196 -12.21 -15.63 -0.99
CA VAL A 196 -10.82 -15.53 -0.56
C VAL A 196 -10.74 -15.98 0.89
N ARG A 197 -10.03 -17.09 1.14
CA ARG A 197 -9.76 -17.57 2.50
C ARG A 197 -9.18 -16.42 3.34
N ALA A 198 -9.75 -16.22 4.52
CA ALA A 198 -9.12 -15.38 5.54
C ALA A 198 -7.69 -15.88 5.72
N VAL A 199 -6.73 -14.96 5.63
CA VAL A 199 -5.34 -15.27 5.98
C VAL A 199 -5.36 -15.66 7.45
N GLU A 200 -5.00 -16.91 7.76
CA GLU A 200 -4.85 -17.31 9.16
C GLU A 200 -3.85 -16.37 9.83
N PRO A 201 -4.14 -15.91 11.06
CA PRO A 201 -3.19 -15.10 11.79
C PRO A 201 -1.90 -15.92 11.95
N THR A 202 -0.85 -15.52 11.25
CA THR A 202 0.51 -15.96 11.56
C THR A 202 0.86 -15.40 12.93
N ASP A 203 1.65 -16.10 13.74
CA ASP A 203 2.14 -15.68 15.08
C ASP A 203 3.03 -14.40 15.07
N GLY A 204 2.93 -13.57 14.04
CA GLY A 204 3.73 -12.37 13.81
C GLY A 204 5.16 -12.68 13.35
N MET A 205 5.67 -13.87 13.66
CA MET A 205 7.05 -14.27 13.40
C MET A 205 7.26 -14.76 11.96
N LEU A 206 8.27 -14.21 11.29
CA LEU A 206 8.74 -14.61 9.96
C LEU A 206 10.24 -14.92 10.00
N ASP A 207 10.70 -15.72 9.03
CA ASP A 207 12.10 -15.79 8.66
C ASP A 207 12.49 -14.60 7.76
N GLU A 208 13.78 -14.36 7.54
CA GLU A 208 14.23 -13.25 6.69
C GLU A 208 13.68 -13.36 5.24
N PRO A 209 13.70 -14.53 4.57
CA PRO A 209 13.06 -14.67 3.26
C PRO A 209 11.56 -14.38 3.28
N GLY A 210 10.84 -14.82 4.32
CA GLY A 210 9.42 -14.54 4.52
C GLY A 210 9.15 -13.06 4.70
N LEU A 211 9.99 -12.35 5.46
CA LEU A 211 9.88 -10.90 5.62
C LEU A 211 10.09 -10.17 4.30
N ARG A 212 11.08 -10.58 3.49
CA ARG A 212 11.32 -10.00 2.15
C ARG A 212 10.12 -10.18 1.23
N ARG A 213 9.55 -11.39 1.17
CA ARG A 213 8.33 -11.67 0.40
C ARG A 213 7.13 -10.86 0.89
N TRP A 214 6.92 -10.80 2.21
CA TRP A 214 5.78 -10.12 2.81
C TRP A 214 5.85 -8.59 2.62
N THR A 215 7.03 -7.99 2.79
CA THR A 215 7.27 -6.54 2.59
C THR A 215 7.29 -6.14 1.12
N GLY A 216 7.31 -7.11 0.20
CA GLY A 216 7.39 -6.84 -1.22
C GLY A 216 8.76 -6.33 -1.66
N ALA A 217 9.84 -6.74 -0.98
CA ALA A 217 11.21 -6.40 -1.36
C ALA A 217 11.56 -6.86 -2.79
N ASP A 218 10.81 -7.84 -3.32
CA ASP A 218 10.84 -8.27 -4.72
C ASP A 218 10.02 -7.35 -5.67
N GLY A 219 9.82 -6.08 -5.25
CA GLY A 219 9.22 -5.00 -6.04
C GLY A 219 7.73 -4.77 -5.82
N VAL A 220 7.03 -5.47 -4.92
CA VAL A 220 5.56 -5.42 -4.80
C VAL A 220 5.05 -4.09 -4.26
N THR A 221 5.72 -3.52 -3.25
CA THR A 221 5.39 -2.21 -2.66
C THR A 221 6.33 -1.14 -3.18
N ALA A 222 5.78 -0.08 -3.78
CA ALA A 222 6.58 1.07 -4.20
C ALA A 222 6.93 1.95 -3.00
N SER A 223 8.10 2.59 -3.05
CA SER A 223 8.49 3.62 -2.08
C SER A 223 7.46 4.76 -2.04
N GLY A 224 7.30 5.38 -0.88
CA GLY A 224 6.54 6.62 -0.73
C GLY A 224 5.02 6.48 -0.57
N THR A 225 4.45 5.27 -0.50
CA THR A 225 2.98 5.11 -0.31
C THR A 225 2.57 4.76 1.11
N LEU A 226 3.32 3.90 1.80
CA LEU A 226 2.94 3.41 3.12
C LEU A 226 4.10 3.62 4.11
N PRO A 227 3.93 4.48 5.13
CA PRO A 227 4.89 4.59 6.22
C PRO A 227 4.92 3.30 7.02
N VAL A 228 6.13 2.87 7.35
CA VAL A 228 6.41 1.68 8.14
C VAL A 228 7.38 2.07 9.23
N ALA A 229 6.97 1.86 10.47
CA ALA A 229 7.90 1.94 11.58
C ALA A 229 8.69 0.61 11.69
N LEU A 230 9.98 0.73 11.95
CA LEU A 230 10.89 -0.37 12.15
C LEU A 230 11.44 -0.26 13.57
N VAL A 231 11.45 -1.38 14.29
CA VAL A 231 12.05 -1.46 15.61
C VAL A 231 13.11 -2.56 15.57
N GLY A 232 14.37 -2.20 15.73
CA GLY A 232 15.44 -3.16 16.03
C GLY A 232 15.48 -3.34 17.53
N LEU A 233 15.59 -4.57 18.02
CA LEU A 233 15.53 -4.91 19.43
C LEU A 233 16.63 -5.91 19.75
N ARG A 234 17.42 -5.60 20.78
CA ARG A 234 18.39 -6.53 21.36
C ARG A 234 18.08 -6.75 22.82
N VAL A 235 18.03 -8.02 23.22
CA VAL A 235 17.69 -8.46 24.57
C VAL A 235 18.89 -9.21 25.15
N ASP A 236 19.76 -8.49 25.83
CA ASP A 236 20.97 -9.07 26.42
C ASP A 236 20.72 -9.54 27.86
N GLU A 237 21.47 -10.56 28.26
CA GLU A 237 21.66 -10.83 29.68
C GLU A 237 22.77 -9.93 30.22
N PRO A 238 22.64 -9.45 31.46
CA PRO A 238 23.64 -8.61 32.08
C PRO A 238 24.90 -9.43 32.29
N ALA A 239 26.06 -8.79 32.13
CA ALA A 239 27.34 -9.41 32.38
C ALA A 239 27.40 -9.96 33.82
N GLY A 240 27.78 -11.24 33.97
CA GLY A 240 27.83 -11.92 35.27
C GLY A 240 26.57 -12.68 35.67
N ALA A 241 25.60 -12.86 34.75
CA ALA A 241 24.49 -13.78 34.97
C ALA A 241 25.01 -15.20 35.31
N PRO A 242 24.40 -15.89 36.29
CA PRO A 242 24.87 -17.22 36.72
C PRO A 242 24.85 -18.22 35.57
N GLU A 243 25.85 -19.10 35.50
CA GLU A 243 25.91 -20.16 34.49
C GLU A 243 24.62 -21.00 34.53
N ARG A 244 23.94 -21.10 33.39
CA ARG A 244 22.66 -21.79 33.29
C ARG A 244 22.84 -23.29 33.33
N PHE A 245 22.12 -23.96 34.22
CA PHE A 245 22.08 -25.42 34.29
C PHE A 245 21.15 -25.99 33.19
N GLY A 246 21.74 -26.47 32.10
CA GLY A 246 21.11 -27.36 31.12
C GLY A 246 20.38 -26.69 29.94
N ARG A 247 20.47 -27.32 28.76
CA ARG A 247 19.92 -26.83 27.47
C ARG A 247 18.40 -26.57 27.47
N ARG A 248 17.63 -27.25 28.32
CA ARG A 248 16.16 -27.13 28.38
C ARG A 248 15.70 -25.81 29.02
N SER A 249 16.47 -25.28 29.97
CA SER A 249 16.16 -24.01 30.65
C SER A 249 16.36 -22.85 29.67
N VAL A 250 17.50 -22.83 28.97
CA VAL A 250 17.82 -21.85 27.91
C VAL A 250 16.74 -21.78 26.83
N ALA A 251 16.25 -22.94 26.37
CA ALA A 251 15.21 -22.99 25.35
C ALA A 251 13.88 -22.40 25.84
N ARG A 252 13.50 -22.64 27.11
CA ARG A 252 12.26 -22.07 27.68
C ARG A 252 12.34 -20.56 27.84
N GLU A 253 13.48 -20.06 28.26
CA GLU A 253 13.72 -18.62 28.44
C GLU A 253 13.69 -17.90 27.09
N GLY A 254 14.35 -18.46 26.08
CA GLY A 254 14.27 -17.94 24.70
C GLY A 254 12.84 -17.94 24.15
N GLN A 255 12.04 -18.96 24.46
CA GLN A 255 10.61 -18.99 24.11
C GLN A 255 9.80 -17.95 24.88
N ALA A 256 10.13 -17.67 26.14
CA ALA A 256 9.46 -16.63 26.92
C ALA A 256 9.75 -15.23 26.38
N VAL A 257 11.01 -14.96 25.99
CA VAL A 257 11.39 -13.71 25.31
C VAL A 257 10.66 -13.59 23.98
N LEU A 258 10.63 -14.67 23.18
CA LEU A 258 9.91 -14.69 21.91
C LEU A 258 8.42 -14.36 22.11
N ALA A 259 7.77 -14.99 23.10
CA ALA A 259 6.38 -14.75 23.43
C ALA A 259 6.11 -13.31 23.89
N ALA A 260 7.02 -12.71 24.66
CA ALA A 260 6.94 -11.30 25.05
C ALA A 260 7.05 -10.37 23.83
N VAL A 261 7.96 -10.67 22.90
CA VAL A 261 8.13 -9.90 21.66
C VAL A 261 6.93 -10.01 20.75
N THR A 262 6.39 -11.22 20.52
CA THR A 262 5.23 -11.42 19.64
C THR A 262 3.93 -10.96 20.29
N GLY A 263 3.83 -10.98 21.62
CA GLY A 263 2.63 -10.60 22.37
C GLY A 263 2.24 -9.13 22.27
N VAL A 264 3.18 -8.24 21.92
CA VAL A 264 2.90 -6.80 21.72
C VAL A 264 2.48 -6.45 20.29
N LEU A 265 2.56 -7.40 19.36
CA LEU A 265 2.34 -7.19 17.93
C LEU A 265 0.84 -7.17 17.60
N ARG A 266 0.43 -6.25 16.72
CA ARG A 266 -0.90 -6.29 16.10
C ARG A 266 -0.94 -7.40 15.04
N PRO A 267 -2.12 -7.85 14.60
CA PRO A 267 -2.25 -8.86 13.55
C PRO A 267 -1.57 -8.51 12.21
N VAL A 268 -1.32 -7.22 11.96
CA VAL A 268 -0.65 -6.71 10.75
C VAL A 268 0.85 -6.51 10.91
N ASP A 269 1.36 -6.56 12.15
CA ASP A 269 2.77 -6.37 12.46
C ASP A 269 3.53 -7.68 12.26
N ARG A 270 4.82 -7.60 11.93
CA ARG A 270 5.69 -8.78 11.77
C ARG A 270 6.99 -8.61 12.54
N ALA A 271 7.54 -9.72 13.02
CA ALA A 271 8.86 -9.78 13.62
C ALA A 271 9.73 -10.81 12.89
N VAL A 272 11.02 -10.53 12.80
CA VAL A 272 12.06 -11.47 12.34
C VAL A 272 13.12 -11.58 13.44
N ARG A 273 13.62 -12.80 13.67
CA ARG A 273 14.70 -13.05 14.62
C ARG A 273 15.96 -13.10 13.81
N VAL A 274 16.80 -12.09 13.98
CA VAL A 274 18.00 -11.87 13.17
C VAL A 274 19.18 -12.63 13.78
N ALA A 275 19.23 -12.67 15.11
CA ALA A 275 20.19 -13.43 15.88
C ALA A 275 19.51 -13.99 17.14
N ASP A 276 20.25 -14.72 17.96
CA ASP A 276 19.63 -15.40 19.11
C ASP A 276 18.95 -14.44 20.09
N ASN A 277 19.49 -13.24 20.24
CA ASN A 277 19.00 -12.19 21.13
C ASN A 277 18.58 -10.91 20.39
N GLU A 278 18.49 -10.96 19.06
CA GLU A 278 18.20 -9.80 18.23
C GLU A 278 16.96 -10.05 17.38
N PHE A 279 16.03 -9.09 17.45
CA PHE A 279 14.76 -9.11 16.75
C PHE A 279 14.60 -7.82 15.96
N GLN A 280 13.91 -7.91 14.84
CA GLN A 280 13.49 -6.76 14.08
C GLN A 280 11.99 -6.84 13.85
N LEU A 281 11.29 -5.79 14.24
CA LEU A 281 9.86 -5.64 14.09
C LEU A 281 9.56 -4.67 12.94
N VAL A 282 8.56 -5.01 12.15
CA VAL A 282 8.03 -4.21 11.05
C VAL A 282 6.58 -3.89 11.38
N LEU A 283 6.31 -2.61 11.59
CA LEU A 283 5.06 -2.08 12.13
C LEU A 283 4.41 -1.13 11.11
N PRO A 284 3.54 -1.65 10.22
CA PRO A 284 2.91 -0.85 9.18
C PRO A 284 2.02 0.26 9.73
N ALA A 285 1.93 1.37 9.01
CA ALA A 285 1.01 2.47 9.30
C ALA A 285 1.17 3.06 10.72
N LEU A 286 2.39 3.04 11.27
CA LEU A 286 2.72 3.70 12.53
C LEU A 286 3.71 4.85 12.28
N GLY A 287 3.51 5.93 13.03
CA GLY A 287 4.49 6.99 13.19
C GLY A 287 5.48 6.66 14.31
N GLU A 288 6.38 7.61 14.56
CA GLU A 288 7.44 7.47 15.55
C GLU A 288 6.89 7.40 16.98
N PRO A 289 5.91 8.22 17.40
CA PRO A 289 5.35 8.14 18.75
C PRO A 289 4.70 6.77 19.04
N GLU A 290 3.97 6.21 18.07
CA GLU A 290 3.34 4.90 18.23
C GLU A 290 4.38 3.77 18.27
N ALA A 291 5.45 3.88 17.49
CA ALA A 291 6.56 2.93 17.52
C ALA A 291 7.30 2.96 18.87
N LEU A 292 7.55 4.15 19.42
CA LEU A 292 8.12 4.30 20.77
C LEU A 292 7.20 3.71 21.85
N ALA A 293 5.88 3.86 21.70
CA ALA A 293 4.93 3.21 22.60
C ALA A 293 4.99 1.67 22.51
N VAL A 294 5.25 1.10 21.33
CA VAL A 294 5.51 -0.34 21.17
C VAL A 294 6.79 -0.75 21.89
N VAL A 295 7.87 0.04 21.76
CA VAL A 295 9.13 -0.19 22.49
C VAL A 295 8.91 -0.16 24.01
N ALA A 296 8.15 0.80 24.52
CA ALA A 296 7.82 0.85 25.96
C ALA A 296 7.12 -0.43 26.43
N ARG A 297 6.14 -0.95 25.66
CA ARG A 297 5.47 -2.22 25.98
C ARG A 297 6.40 -3.42 25.88
N LEU A 298 7.38 -3.42 24.98
CA LEU A 298 8.41 -4.46 24.91
C LEU A 298 9.29 -4.46 26.16
N HIS A 299 9.75 -3.28 26.61
CA HIS A 299 10.52 -3.16 27.84
C HIS A 299 9.73 -3.67 29.05
N GLU A 300 8.45 -3.32 29.15
CA GLU A 300 7.57 -3.82 30.21
C GLU A 300 7.42 -5.35 30.13
N ALA A 301 7.01 -5.89 28.98
CA ALA A 301 6.78 -7.32 28.80
C ALA A 301 8.03 -8.18 29.06
N ILE A 302 9.20 -7.71 28.64
CA ILE A 302 10.49 -8.39 28.91
C ILE A 302 10.89 -8.23 30.38
N GLY A 303 10.70 -7.06 30.98
CA GLY A 303 10.96 -6.83 32.40
C GLY A 303 10.09 -7.70 33.31
N GLU A 304 8.84 -7.97 32.92
CA GLU A 304 7.94 -8.86 33.64
C GLU A 304 8.41 -10.32 33.66
N LEU A 305 9.28 -10.75 32.73
CA LEU A 305 9.88 -12.09 32.75
C LEU A 305 10.68 -12.33 34.01
N ALA A 306 11.26 -11.30 34.63
CA ALA A 306 11.96 -11.42 35.92
C ALA A 306 11.05 -11.98 37.03
N ARG A 307 9.72 -11.83 36.94
CA ARG A 307 8.78 -12.45 37.90
C ARG A 307 8.70 -13.96 37.77
N SER A 308 8.78 -14.47 36.53
CA SER A 308 8.72 -15.90 36.23
C SER A 308 10.11 -16.55 36.25
N TYR A 309 11.15 -15.75 36.06
CA TYR A 309 12.55 -16.16 36.03
C TYR A 309 13.38 -15.19 36.90
N PRO A 310 13.37 -15.33 38.24
CA PRO A 310 13.93 -14.36 39.19
C PRO A 310 15.46 -14.13 39.08
N PHE A 311 16.15 -15.04 38.39
CA PHE A 311 17.58 -14.99 38.15
C PHE A 311 17.94 -14.40 36.77
N LEU A 312 16.95 -13.95 35.99
CA LEU A 312 17.13 -13.29 34.70
C LEU A 312 16.77 -11.81 34.81
N ALA A 313 17.71 -10.94 34.48
CA ALA A 313 17.51 -9.50 34.48
C ALA A 313 17.88 -8.92 33.11
N TYR A 314 17.04 -9.12 32.11
CA TYR A 314 17.35 -8.71 30.73
C TYR A 314 17.58 -7.19 30.61
N THR A 315 18.61 -6.83 29.84
CA THR A 315 18.81 -5.47 29.35
C THR A 315 18.26 -5.39 27.94
N VAL A 316 17.42 -4.39 27.69
CA VAL A 316 16.78 -4.19 26.39
C VAL A 316 17.33 -2.91 25.76
N HIS A 317 17.85 -3.04 24.55
CA HIS A 317 18.24 -1.94 23.70
C HIS A 317 17.40 -1.95 22.43
N ALA A 318 16.87 -0.80 22.04
CA ALA A 318 16.07 -0.67 20.83
C ALA A 318 16.60 0.44 19.92
N ALA A 319 16.32 0.30 18.62
CA ALA A 319 16.43 1.39 17.66
C ALA A 319 15.09 1.54 16.92
N VAL A 320 14.68 2.78 16.68
CA VAL A 320 13.40 3.09 15.99
C VAL A 320 13.68 3.91 14.74
N ALA A 321 13.00 3.55 13.65
CA ALA A 321 12.95 4.34 12.43
C ALA A 321 11.54 4.34 11.85
N VAL A 322 11.15 5.41 11.17
CA VAL A 322 9.93 5.44 10.34
C VAL A 322 10.35 5.74 8.92
N THR A 323 9.86 4.95 7.97
CA THR A 323 10.26 5.10 6.57
C THR A 323 9.17 4.73 5.59
N THR A 324 9.17 5.42 4.46
CA THR A 324 8.40 5.05 3.28
C THR A 324 9.28 4.40 2.20
N ARG A 325 10.59 4.26 2.43
CA ARG A 325 11.55 3.67 1.49
C ARG A 325 11.32 2.18 1.30
N ARG A 326 11.58 1.70 0.09
CA ARG A 326 11.66 0.29 -0.29
C ARG A 326 12.92 0.06 -1.13
N PRO A 327 13.72 -0.98 -0.85
CA PRO A 327 13.60 -1.93 0.26
C PRO A 327 13.77 -1.25 1.64
N LEU A 328 13.31 -1.92 2.70
CA LEU A 328 13.38 -1.36 4.06
C LEU A 328 14.85 -1.25 4.52
N PRO A 329 15.25 -0.16 5.22
CA PRO A 329 16.61 0.09 5.70
C PRO A 329 16.99 -0.78 6.92
N THR A 330 16.95 -2.10 6.75
CA THR A 330 17.19 -3.08 7.82
C THR A 330 18.64 -3.07 8.32
N ALA A 331 19.60 -2.78 7.45
CA ALA A 331 21.01 -2.67 7.81
C ALA A 331 21.29 -1.42 8.68
N ASP A 332 20.75 -0.26 8.30
CA ASP A 332 20.87 0.99 9.06
C ASP A 332 20.28 0.83 10.47
N LEU A 333 19.13 0.16 10.56
CA LEU A 333 18.47 -0.17 11.83
C LEU A 333 19.34 -1.04 12.73
N ARG A 334 19.97 -2.08 12.17
CA ARG A 334 20.88 -2.94 12.93
C ARG A 334 22.09 -2.18 13.46
N ALA A 335 22.72 -1.36 12.62
CA ALA A 335 23.84 -0.52 13.04
C ALA A 335 23.44 0.45 14.18
N ALA A 336 22.21 0.97 14.15
CA ALA A 336 21.68 1.82 15.21
C ALA A 336 21.46 1.05 16.53
N VAL A 337 20.97 -0.20 16.49
CA VAL A 337 20.86 -1.06 17.69
C VAL A 337 22.25 -1.33 18.27
N GLU A 338 23.23 -1.71 17.45
CA GLU A 338 24.59 -1.96 17.91
C GLU A 338 25.22 -0.71 18.53
N TRP A 339 24.96 0.47 17.96
CA TRP A 339 25.38 1.73 18.55
C TRP A 339 24.72 1.98 19.91
N ALA A 340 23.41 1.76 20.03
CA ALA A 340 22.67 1.93 21.29
C ALA A 340 23.25 1.06 22.41
N VAL A 341 23.58 -0.19 22.07
CA VAL A 341 24.24 -1.15 22.99
C VAL A 341 25.62 -0.63 23.40
N ARG A 342 26.46 -0.20 22.45
CA ARG A 342 27.80 0.33 22.75
C ARG A 342 27.77 1.59 23.63
N GLN A 343 26.75 2.43 23.47
CA GLN A 343 26.59 3.67 24.24
C GLN A 343 25.78 3.48 25.53
N GLY A 344 25.21 2.30 25.77
CA GLY A 344 24.34 2.03 26.93
C GLY A 344 23.01 2.81 26.90
N VAL A 345 22.55 3.23 25.72
CA VAL A 345 21.29 3.97 25.58
C VAL A 345 20.15 2.96 25.38
N PRO A 346 19.00 3.10 26.09
CA PRO A 346 17.89 2.16 25.96
C PRO A 346 17.21 2.22 24.59
N VAL A 347 17.09 3.42 24.00
CA VAL A 347 16.45 3.61 22.69
C VAL A 347 17.26 4.61 21.85
N ALA A 348 17.63 4.23 20.64
CA ALA A 348 18.21 5.11 19.64
C ALA A 348 17.19 5.45 18.54
N GLY A 349 17.11 6.71 18.12
CA GLY A 349 16.38 7.11 16.92
C GLY A 349 17.30 7.09 15.71
N LEU A 350 16.80 6.61 14.57
CA LEU A 350 17.39 6.91 13.27
C LEU A 350 16.81 8.25 12.80
N GLU A 351 17.66 9.15 12.29
CA GLU A 351 17.20 10.43 11.78
C GLU A 351 16.10 10.23 10.71
N PRO A 352 15.01 11.00 10.76
CA PRO A 352 14.02 11.02 9.71
C PRO A 352 14.68 11.40 8.38
N GLU A 353 14.25 10.76 7.30
CA GLU A 353 14.78 11.06 5.97
C GLU A 353 14.50 12.54 5.60
N PRO A 354 15.45 13.27 5.01
CA PRO A 354 15.14 14.53 4.36
C PRO A 354 14.18 14.26 3.20
N ALA A 355 13.10 15.04 3.10
CA ALA A 355 12.11 14.89 2.03
C ALA A 355 12.82 14.78 0.65
N PRO A 356 12.38 13.86 -0.24
CA PRO A 356 13.02 13.68 -1.54
C PRO A 356 13.05 15.03 -2.26
N ALA A 357 14.24 15.43 -2.72
CA ALA A 357 14.40 16.66 -3.47
C ALA A 357 13.54 16.59 -4.73
N VAL A 358 12.62 17.56 -4.86
CA VAL A 358 11.85 17.78 -6.08
C VAL A 358 12.85 17.95 -7.23
N ARG A 359 12.90 16.98 -8.15
CA ARG A 359 13.70 17.06 -9.37
C ARG A 359 12.80 17.27 -10.57
#